data_AF-A0AAU9ZR69-F1
#
_entry.id   AF-A0AAU9ZR69-F1
#
_cell.length_a   1.000
_cell.length_b   1.000
_cell.length_c   1.000
_cell.angle_alpha   90.00
_cell.angle_beta   90.00
_cell.angle_gamma   90.00
#
_symmetry.space_group_name_H-M   'P 1'
#
loop_
_entity.id
_entity.type
_entity.pdbx_description
1 polymer ?
#
loop_
_entity_poly.entity_id
_entity_poly.type
_entity_poly.pdbx_seq_one_letter_code
_entity_poly.pdbx_strand_id
1 'polypeptide(L)'
;MVLVNYIFFKGNWETPFYPDLTVESKFHLDNKRTVKVLMMRHRDLSTPYFRDNKLSCSVVEMKYTGNASALFILPDEGKMQEVEASLQPETLKIWKDSLRFRMIDELYLPKFSISTDYSLEGILSQLGIREVFSAQADLSGITGDKDLRVSKVVHKAVLDVTEAGTEAAGATGLMLVGTALNIHPLEIHFNRPFLMIIYETNTQTPLFMAKVTNPNEK
;
A
#
# COMPACT_ATOMS: atom_id res chain seq x y z
N MET A 1 9.38 31.28 1.11
CA MET A 1 9.32 30.27 2.21
C MET A 1 9.28 28.88 1.62
N VAL A 2 10.03 27.93 2.17
CA VAL A 2 9.97 26.51 1.74
C VAL A 2 9.32 25.68 2.83
N LEU A 3 8.35 24.85 2.46
CA LEU A 3 7.75 23.86 3.33
C LEU A 3 8.33 22.50 2.99
N VAL A 4 8.84 21.79 4.00
CA VAL A 4 9.39 20.45 3.86
C VAL A 4 8.61 19.51 4.77
N ASN A 5 8.13 18.43 4.20
CA ASN A 5 7.48 17.35 4.92
C ASN A 5 8.12 16.02 4.52
N TYR A 6 8.38 15.16 5.50
CA TYR A 6 8.88 13.81 5.27
C TYR A 6 8.09 12.81 6.12
N ILE A 7 7.89 11.62 5.58
CA ILE A 7 7.28 10.51 6.31
C ILE A 7 7.94 9.19 5.92
N PHE A 8 8.23 8.36 6.92
CA PHE A 8 8.78 7.01 6.75
C PHE A 8 7.90 6.05 7.54
N PHE A 9 7.48 4.96 6.91
CA PHE A 9 6.72 3.91 7.60
C PHE A 9 7.45 2.58 7.57
N LYS A 10 7.56 2.00 8.76
CA LYS A 10 8.04 0.66 9.00
C LYS A 10 7.20 0.06 10.13
N GLY A 11 6.48 -1.00 9.82
CA GLY A 11 5.58 -1.67 10.77
C GLY A 11 5.77 -3.18 10.71
N ASN A 12 5.57 -3.84 11.85
CA ASN A 12 5.64 -5.29 11.98
C ASN A 12 4.30 -5.90 11.64
N TRP A 13 4.27 -6.93 10.80
CA TRP A 13 3.02 -7.66 10.58
C TRP A 13 2.56 -8.34 11.87
N GLU A 14 1.25 -8.34 12.13
CA GLU A 14 0.67 -9.16 13.20
C GLU A 14 0.93 -10.65 12.92
N THR A 15 0.88 -11.04 11.65
CA THR A 15 1.27 -12.36 11.15
C THR A 15 2.40 -12.21 10.10
N PRO A 16 3.67 -12.38 10.48
CA PRO A 16 4.81 -12.16 9.58
C PRO A 16 4.97 -13.26 8.53
N PHE A 17 5.69 -12.94 7.46
CA PHE A 17 6.13 -13.93 6.48
C PHE A 17 7.37 -14.67 7.00
N TYR A 18 7.52 -15.94 6.65
CA TYR A 18 8.74 -16.69 6.93
C TYR A 18 9.81 -16.39 5.85
N PRO A 19 10.99 -15.86 6.21
CA PRO A 19 12.04 -15.52 5.23
C PRO A 19 12.49 -16.68 4.36
N ASP A 20 12.46 -17.91 4.88
CA ASP A 20 12.85 -19.11 4.14
C ASP A 20 11.87 -19.47 3.00
N LEU A 21 10.67 -18.87 2.99
CA LEU A 21 9.69 -19.03 1.93
C LEU A 21 9.78 -17.92 0.86
N THR A 22 10.62 -16.90 1.08
CA THR A 22 10.86 -15.85 0.09
C THR A 22 11.72 -16.38 -1.05
N VAL A 23 11.22 -16.29 -2.29
CA VAL A 23 11.90 -16.80 -3.49
C VAL A 23 11.85 -15.80 -4.64
N GLU A 24 12.78 -15.91 -5.59
CA GLU A 24 12.65 -15.15 -6.84
C GLU A 24 11.40 -15.61 -7.60
N SER A 25 10.56 -14.65 -8.00
CA SER A 25 9.39 -14.90 -8.85
C SER A 25 9.24 -13.81 -9.91
N LYS A 26 8.39 -14.07 -10.90
CA LYS A 26 8.08 -13.10 -11.96
C LYS A 26 7.02 -12.13 -11.47
N PHE A 27 7.26 -10.85 -11.69
CA PHE A 27 6.27 -9.78 -11.60
C PHE A 27 5.98 -9.26 -13.01
N HIS A 28 4.71 -9.22 -13.38
CA HIS A 28 4.23 -8.77 -14.68
C HIS A 28 4.06 -7.25 -14.64
N LEU A 29 4.91 -6.51 -15.35
CA LEU A 29 4.75 -5.05 -15.47
C LEU A 29 3.58 -4.70 -16.37
N ASP A 30 3.37 -5.52 -17.40
CA ASP A 30 2.28 -5.50 -18.35
C ASP A 30 2.17 -6.88 -19.04
N ASN A 31 1.30 -7.00 -20.06
CA ASN A 31 1.04 -8.26 -20.76
C ASN A 31 2.25 -8.82 -21.53
N LYS A 32 3.34 -8.06 -21.69
CA LYS A 32 4.52 -8.44 -22.47
C LYS A 32 5.81 -8.47 -21.64
N ARG A 33 5.89 -7.66 -20.59
CA ARG A 33 7.12 -7.44 -19.80
C ARG A 33 7.00 -8.05 -18.41
N THR A 34 8.04 -8.77 -18.01
CA THR A 34 8.19 -9.30 -16.65
C THR A 34 9.55 -8.93 -16.08
N VAL A 35 9.62 -8.79 -14.76
CA VAL A 35 10.86 -8.63 -13.99
C VAL A 35 10.93 -9.69 -12.91
N LYS A 36 12.13 -10.03 -12.47
CA LYS A 36 12.31 -10.88 -11.29
C LYS A 36 12.26 -10.03 -10.03
N VAL A 37 11.52 -10.50 -9.03
CA VAL A 37 11.39 -9.85 -7.71
C VAL A 37 11.52 -10.89 -6.62
N LEU A 38 11.92 -10.47 -5.42
CA LEU A 38 11.80 -11.31 -4.22
C LEU A 38 10.32 -11.36 -3.82
N MET A 39 9.73 -12.54 -3.93
CA MET A 39 8.32 -12.78 -3.63
C MET A 39 8.22 -13.50 -2.29
N MET A 40 7.65 -12.82 -1.30
CA MET A 40 7.34 -13.40 0.00
C MET A 40 6.10 -14.29 -0.14
N ARG A 41 6.02 -15.34 0.67
CA ARG A 41 4.92 -16.33 0.62
C ARG A 41 4.39 -16.61 2.02
N HIS A 42 3.07 -16.62 2.17
CA HIS A 42 2.38 -17.05 3.37
C HIS A 42 1.39 -18.16 3.03
N ARG A 43 1.44 -19.27 3.78
CA ARG A 43 0.50 -20.40 3.65
C ARG A 43 -0.59 -20.31 4.70
N ASP A 44 -1.80 -20.74 4.38
CA ASP A 44 -2.93 -20.87 5.31
C ASP A 44 -3.20 -19.59 6.14
N LEU A 45 -3.11 -18.41 5.51
CA LEU A 45 -3.31 -17.12 6.17
C LEU A 45 -4.80 -16.86 6.40
N SER A 46 -5.22 -16.77 7.67
CA SER A 46 -6.56 -16.27 8.02
C SER A 46 -6.51 -14.74 8.16
N THR A 47 -7.09 -14.02 7.20
CA THR A 47 -7.09 -12.55 7.19
C THR A 47 -8.35 -11.98 6.53
N PRO A 48 -8.73 -10.70 6.76
CA PRO A 48 -9.87 -10.12 6.08
C PRO A 48 -9.65 -10.04 4.57
N TYR A 49 -10.60 -10.57 3.82
CA TYR A 49 -10.59 -10.63 2.37
C TYR A 49 -11.97 -10.25 1.82
N PHE A 50 -11.96 -9.60 0.66
CA PHE A 50 -13.16 -9.32 -0.12
C PHE A 50 -12.85 -9.42 -1.61
N ARG A 51 -13.74 -10.08 -2.36
CA ARG A 51 -13.72 -10.09 -3.82
C ARG A 51 -14.78 -9.13 -4.33
N ASP A 52 -14.35 -8.02 -4.92
CA ASP A 52 -15.25 -7.05 -5.55
C ASP A 52 -15.47 -7.44 -7.02
N ASN A 53 -16.60 -8.09 -7.30
CA ASN A 53 -16.95 -8.46 -8.67
C ASN A 53 -17.41 -7.25 -9.51
N LYS A 54 -17.83 -6.14 -8.89
CA LYS A 54 -18.26 -4.94 -9.60
C LYS A 54 -17.07 -4.18 -10.16
N LEU A 55 -16.01 -4.04 -9.37
CA LEU A 55 -14.76 -3.39 -9.77
C LEU A 55 -13.70 -4.36 -10.28
N SER A 56 -13.99 -5.66 -10.29
CA SER A 56 -13.09 -6.72 -10.76
C SER A 56 -11.73 -6.66 -10.06
N CYS A 57 -11.74 -6.69 -8.73
CA CYS A 57 -10.53 -6.67 -7.92
C CYS A 57 -10.65 -7.53 -6.65
N SER A 58 -9.51 -8.00 -6.18
CA SER A 58 -9.38 -8.68 -4.89
C SER A 58 -8.80 -7.72 -3.86
N VAL A 59 -9.40 -7.66 -2.67
CA VAL A 59 -9.01 -6.78 -1.58
C VAL A 59 -8.60 -7.64 -0.39
N VAL A 60 -7.39 -7.45 0.11
CA VAL A 60 -6.80 -8.17 1.24
C VAL A 60 -6.38 -7.15 2.28
N GLU A 61 -6.83 -7.29 3.51
CA GLU A 61 -6.29 -6.53 4.64
C GLU A 61 -5.24 -7.36 5.36
N MET A 62 -4.10 -6.74 5.68
CA MET A 62 -3.07 -7.30 6.55
C MET A 62 -2.81 -6.33 7.70
N LYS A 63 -2.87 -6.82 8.94
CA LYS A 63 -2.70 -5.99 10.13
C LYS A 63 -1.23 -5.88 10.51
N TYR A 64 -0.86 -4.71 11.02
CA TYR A 64 0.41 -4.53 11.72
C TYR A 64 0.21 -4.71 13.23
N THR A 65 1.29 -4.98 13.96
CA THR A 65 1.29 -4.86 15.42
C THR A 65 1.01 -3.41 15.79
N GLY A 66 -0.03 -3.15 16.59
CA GLY A 66 -0.46 -1.81 16.96
C GLY A 66 -1.69 -1.36 16.18
N ASN A 67 -1.79 -0.06 15.90
CA ASN A 67 -3.02 0.56 15.41
C ASN A 67 -2.97 0.87 13.91
N ALA A 68 -2.39 -0.02 13.11
CA ALA A 68 -2.29 0.16 11.67
C ALA A 68 -2.64 -1.12 10.89
N SER A 69 -3.22 -0.95 9.71
CA SER A 69 -3.44 -2.05 8.75
C SER A 69 -3.07 -1.60 7.33
N ALA A 70 -2.62 -2.54 6.51
CA ALA A 70 -2.42 -2.37 5.08
C ALA A 70 -3.58 -3.03 4.33
N LEU A 71 -4.27 -2.24 3.52
CA LEU A 71 -5.26 -2.69 2.56
C LEU A 71 -4.59 -2.81 1.20
N PHE A 72 -4.45 -4.04 0.71
CA PHE A 72 -3.92 -4.34 -0.62
C PHE A 72 -5.08 -4.59 -1.58
N ILE A 73 -5.05 -3.92 -2.73
CA ILE A 73 -6.06 -4.05 -3.78
C ILE A 73 -5.37 -4.53 -5.05
N LEU A 74 -5.76 -5.72 -5.49
CA LEU A 74 -5.25 -6.37 -6.69
C LEU A 74 -6.33 -6.35 -7.76
N PRO A 75 -6.27 -5.40 -8.72
CA PRO A 75 -7.14 -5.43 -9.89
C PRO A 75 -6.95 -6.72 -10.70
N ASP A 76 -8.01 -7.16 -11.36
CA ASP A 76 -7.90 -8.14 -12.42
C ASP A 76 -7.07 -7.59 -13.59
N GLU A 77 -6.65 -8.48 -14.48
CA GLU A 77 -5.88 -8.09 -15.65
C GLU A 77 -6.64 -7.05 -16.49
N GLY A 78 -5.98 -5.94 -16.82
CA GLY A 78 -6.59 -4.83 -17.56
C GLY A 78 -7.51 -3.90 -16.76
N LYS A 79 -7.74 -4.16 -15.46
CA LYS A 79 -8.72 -3.42 -14.65
C LYS A 79 -8.15 -2.31 -13.77
N MET A 80 -6.83 -2.09 -13.78
CA MET A 80 -6.17 -1.08 -12.95
C MET A 80 -6.80 0.33 -13.08
N GLN A 81 -6.98 0.83 -14.31
CA GLN A 81 -7.51 2.18 -14.54
C GLN A 81 -8.96 2.33 -14.04
N GLU A 82 -9.79 1.31 -14.21
CA GLU A 82 -11.17 1.30 -13.72
C GLU A 82 -11.21 1.34 -12.19
N VAL A 83 -10.34 0.57 -11.54
CA VAL A 83 -10.20 0.57 -10.08
C VAL A 83 -9.71 1.94 -9.60
N GLU A 84 -8.66 2.51 -10.19
CA GLU A 84 -8.13 3.84 -9.83
C GLU A 84 -9.19 4.94 -9.94
N ALA A 85 -9.96 4.96 -11.05
CA ALA A 85 -11.03 5.93 -11.25
C ALA A 85 -12.16 5.80 -10.22
N SER A 86 -12.36 4.60 -9.68
CA SER A 86 -13.38 4.29 -8.68
C SER A 86 -12.96 4.55 -7.23
N LEU A 87 -11.70 4.94 -6.98
CA LEU A 87 -11.18 5.20 -5.63
C LEU A 87 -11.77 6.48 -5.05
N GLN A 88 -12.93 6.33 -4.41
CA GLN A 88 -13.65 7.36 -3.68
C GLN A 88 -13.88 6.89 -2.23
N PRO A 89 -14.13 7.81 -1.28
CA PRO A 89 -14.39 7.46 0.11
C PRO A 89 -15.49 6.38 0.28
N GLU A 90 -16.53 6.43 -0.55
CA GLU A 90 -17.64 5.46 -0.55
C GLU A 90 -17.17 4.06 -0.95
N THR A 91 -16.31 3.96 -1.97
CA THR A 91 -15.72 2.69 -2.41
C THR A 91 -14.87 2.07 -1.31
N LEU A 92 -14.02 2.89 -0.66
CA LEU A 92 -13.17 2.44 0.44
C LEU A 92 -14.02 1.98 1.63
N LYS A 93 -15.12 2.68 1.92
CA LYS A 93 -16.08 2.28 2.94
C LYS A 93 -16.75 0.95 2.59
N ILE A 94 -17.23 0.77 1.36
CA ILE A 94 -17.82 -0.50 0.89
C ILE A 94 -16.84 -1.65 1.08
N TRP A 95 -15.57 -1.48 0.68
CA TRP A 95 -14.56 -2.51 0.86
C TRP A 95 -14.37 -2.86 2.34
N LYS A 96 -14.18 -1.86 3.21
CA LYS A 96 -14.02 -2.08 4.66
C LYS A 96 -15.22 -2.79 5.28
N ASP A 97 -16.45 -2.38 4.94
CA ASP A 97 -17.67 -3.00 5.44
C ASP A 97 -17.91 -4.43 4.89
N SER A 98 -17.29 -4.77 3.75
CA SER A 98 -17.43 -6.07 3.08
C SER A 98 -16.34 -7.08 3.40
N LEU A 99 -15.21 -6.63 3.97
CA LEU A 99 -14.11 -7.51 4.38
C LEU A 99 -14.59 -8.54 5.41
N ARG A 100 -14.27 -9.82 5.18
CA ARG A 100 -14.56 -10.92 6.11
C ARG A 100 -13.32 -11.79 6.25
N PHE A 101 -13.09 -12.32 7.45
CA PHE A 101 -12.02 -13.30 7.64
C PHE A 101 -12.22 -14.50 6.71
N ARG A 102 -11.20 -14.79 5.91
CA ARG A 102 -11.10 -15.95 5.05
C ARG A 102 -9.72 -16.56 5.19
N MET A 103 -9.66 -17.88 5.04
CA MET A 103 -8.40 -18.59 4.88
C MET A 103 -7.96 -18.44 3.43
N ILE A 104 -6.80 -17.83 3.23
CA ILE A 104 -6.07 -17.77 1.96
C ILE A 104 -5.01 -18.87 2.05
N ASP A 105 -5.17 -19.94 1.28
CA ASP A 105 -4.26 -21.09 1.27
C ASP A 105 -2.85 -20.65 0.87
N GLU A 106 -2.73 -19.73 -0.09
CA GLU A 106 -1.44 -19.19 -0.56
C GLU A 106 -1.52 -17.70 -0.89
N LEU A 107 -0.77 -16.88 -0.15
CA LEU A 107 -0.58 -15.45 -0.42
C LEU A 107 0.85 -15.20 -0.89
N TYR A 108 1.00 -14.54 -2.03
CA TYR A 108 2.28 -14.08 -2.56
C TYR A 108 2.31 -12.55 -2.63
N LEU A 109 3.28 -11.93 -1.95
CA LEU A 109 3.45 -10.48 -1.90
C LEU A 109 4.93 -10.14 -2.16
N PRO A 110 5.24 -9.23 -3.10
CA PRO A 110 6.63 -8.85 -3.34
C PRO A 110 7.20 -8.13 -2.13
N LYS A 111 8.48 -8.36 -1.85
CA LYS A 111 9.29 -7.54 -0.96
C LYS A 111 9.73 -6.30 -1.74
N PHE A 112 9.45 -5.11 -1.22
CA PHE A 112 9.79 -3.86 -1.89
C PHE A 112 10.06 -2.72 -0.92
N SER A 113 10.75 -1.70 -1.42
CA SER A 113 10.99 -0.43 -0.74
C SER A 113 10.74 0.65 -1.77
N ILE A 114 9.77 1.53 -1.50
CA ILE A 114 9.42 2.63 -2.39
C ILE A 114 9.73 3.95 -1.70
N SER A 115 10.34 4.87 -2.46
CA SER A 115 10.55 6.24 -2.03
C SER A 115 10.05 7.20 -3.10
N THR A 116 9.43 8.30 -2.67
CA THR A 116 8.94 9.33 -3.59
C THR A 116 9.29 10.70 -3.06
N ASP A 117 9.68 11.58 -3.97
CA ASP A 117 9.99 12.98 -3.70
C ASP A 117 9.09 13.84 -4.61
N TYR A 118 8.08 14.48 -4.01
CA TYR A 118 7.13 15.34 -4.73
C TYR A 118 7.40 16.82 -4.50
N SER A 119 7.37 17.59 -5.58
CA SER A 119 7.16 19.04 -5.55
C SER A 119 5.66 19.29 -5.67
N LEU A 120 5.01 19.69 -4.58
CA LEU A 120 3.55 19.68 -4.47
C LEU A 120 2.88 20.95 -4.99
N GLU A 121 3.60 22.00 -5.33
CA GLU A 121 3.02 23.31 -5.70
C GLU A 121 2.09 23.18 -6.90
N GLY A 122 2.52 22.44 -7.93
CA GLY A 122 1.72 22.17 -9.12
C GLY A 122 0.47 21.34 -8.82
N ILE A 123 0.63 20.27 -8.02
CA ILE A 123 -0.47 19.37 -7.63
C ILE A 123 -1.50 20.11 -6.76
N LEU A 124 -1.06 20.81 -5.72
CA LEU A 124 -1.92 21.59 -4.83
C LEU A 124 -2.62 22.73 -5.58
N SER A 125 -1.96 23.34 -6.57
CA SER A 125 -2.58 24.35 -7.45
C SER A 125 -3.70 23.76 -8.31
N GLN A 126 -3.54 22.53 -8.82
CA GLN A 126 -4.60 21.82 -9.53
C GLN A 126 -5.79 21.49 -8.61
N LEU A 127 -5.53 21.25 -7.32
CA LEU A 127 -6.55 21.06 -6.29
C LEU A 127 -7.18 22.36 -5.77
N GLY A 128 -6.76 23.53 -6.29
CA GLY A 128 -7.35 24.84 -5.96
C GLY A 128 -6.56 25.66 -4.94
N ILE A 129 -5.50 25.12 -4.33
CA ILE A 129 -4.63 25.86 -3.42
C ILE A 129 -3.61 26.63 -4.26
N ARG A 130 -3.90 27.89 -4.58
CA ARG A 130 -3.09 28.70 -5.51
C ARG A 130 -2.51 29.98 -4.91
N GLU A 131 -3.32 30.70 -4.14
CA GLU A 131 -2.96 32.03 -3.63
C GLU A 131 -1.72 32.02 -2.75
N VAL A 132 -1.54 30.97 -1.94
CA VAL A 132 -0.37 30.80 -1.06
C VAL A 132 0.98 30.78 -1.81
N PHE A 133 0.96 30.47 -3.11
CA PHE A 133 2.12 30.41 -3.98
C PHE A 133 2.33 31.70 -4.80
N SER A 134 1.38 32.62 -4.80
CA SER A 134 1.38 33.80 -5.67
C SER A 134 1.84 35.07 -4.94
N ALA A 135 1.86 36.19 -5.67
CA ALA A 135 2.14 37.51 -5.08
C ALA A 135 0.95 38.07 -4.26
N GLN A 136 -0.22 37.42 -4.34
CA GLN A 136 -1.41 37.79 -3.56
C GLN A 136 -1.48 37.06 -2.21
N ALA A 137 -0.50 36.20 -1.89
CA ALA A 137 -0.47 35.43 -0.66
C ALA A 137 -0.58 36.34 0.58
N ASP A 138 -1.58 36.09 1.43
CA ASP A 138 -1.67 36.73 2.74
C ASP A 138 -1.17 35.78 3.84
N LEU A 139 0.15 35.86 4.11
CA LEU A 139 0.81 35.13 5.20
C LEU A 139 1.22 36.07 6.35
N SER A 140 0.49 37.17 6.52
CA SER A 140 0.71 38.15 7.60
C SER A 140 0.61 37.55 8.99
N GLY A 141 -0.14 36.45 9.16
CA GLY A 141 -0.18 35.69 10.41
C GLY A 141 1.16 35.05 10.83
N ILE A 142 2.15 34.94 9.94
CA ILE A 142 3.49 34.41 10.23
C ILE A 142 4.48 35.54 10.54
N THR A 143 4.47 36.61 9.72
CA THR A 143 5.53 37.64 9.74
C THR A 143 5.05 39.04 10.09
N GLY A 144 3.74 39.30 10.12
CA GLY A 144 3.14 40.62 10.24
C GLY A 144 2.94 41.34 8.90
N ASP A 145 3.67 40.95 7.85
CA ASP A 145 3.65 41.59 6.53
C ASP A 145 3.14 40.64 5.42
N LYS A 146 2.84 41.19 4.23
CA LYS A 146 2.35 40.44 3.06
C LYS A 146 3.43 40.10 2.02
N ASP A 147 4.70 40.27 2.36
CA ASP A 147 5.81 39.98 1.45
C ASP A 147 6.25 38.51 1.46
N LEU A 148 5.57 37.67 2.24
CA LEU A 148 5.84 36.25 2.35
C LEU A 148 4.91 35.43 1.46
N ARG A 149 5.50 34.53 0.66
CA ARG A 149 4.79 33.46 -0.05
C ARG A 149 5.48 32.11 0.10
N VAL A 150 4.74 31.04 -0.12
CA VAL A 150 5.33 29.70 -0.27
C VAL A 150 5.95 29.62 -1.66
N SER A 151 7.26 29.40 -1.70
CA SER A 151 8.03 29.24 -2.94
C SER A 151 8.22 27.77 -3.31
N LYS A 152 8.19 26.87 -2.31
CA LYS A 152 8.34 25.44 -2.54
C LYS A 152 7.64 24.61 -1.46
N VAL A 153 7.06 23.47 -1.84
CA VAL A 153 6.49 22.44 -0.96
C VAL A 153 7.05 21.10 -1.37
N VAL A 154 7.94 20.55 -0.54
CA VAL A 154 8.56 19.24 -0.75
C VAL A 154 7.91 18.22 0.16
N HIS A 155 7.44 17.13 -0.40
CA HIS A 155 6.94 15.97 0.35
C HIS A 155 7.72 14.72 -0.03
N LYS A 156 8.41 14.11 0.94
CA LYS A 156 9.10 12.84 0.76
C LYS A 156 8.38 11.73 1.54
N ALA A 157 8.02 10.66 0.87
CA ALA A 157 7.42 9.47 1.50
C ALA A 157 8.26 8.24 1.21
N VAL A 158 8.50 7.42 2.24
CA VAL A 158 9.27 6.18 2.14
C VAL A 158 8.50 5.05 2.84
N LEU A 159 8.36 3.92 2.18
CA LEU A 159 7.63 2.75 2.67
C LEU A 159 8.41 1.47 2.37
N ASP A 160 8.65 0.68 3.41
CA ASP A 160 9.31 -0.63 3.32
C ASP A 160 8.33 -1.76 3.63
N VAL A 161 8.23 -2.74 2.72
CA VAL A 161 7.46 -3.97 2.90
C VAL A 161 8.42 -5.16 2.88
N THR A 162 8.55 -5.83 4.02
CA THR A 162 9.47 -6.95 4.26
C THR A 162 8.77 -8.07 5.03
N GLU A 163 9.49 -9.19 5.26
CA GLU A 163 8.93 -10.39 5.88
C GLU A 163 8.53 -10.18 7.34
N ALA A 164 9.42 -9.56 8.12
CA ALA A 164 9.24 -9.35 9.55
C ALA A 164 8.44 -8.08 9.85
N GLY A 165 8.53 -7.10 8.97
CA GLY A 165 8.30 -5.70 9.30
C GLY A 165 9.27 -5.10 10.37
N THR A 166 10.07 -5.96 11.06
CA THR A 166 11.14 -5.84 12.11
C THR A 166 10.79 -6.06 13.60
N GLU A 167 11.05 -7.22 14.23
CA GLU A 167 12.35 -7.87 14.45
C GLU A 167 12.12 -9.38 14.54
N ALA A 168 12.88 -10.14 13.75
CA ALA A 168 12.79 -11.60 13.72
C ALA A 168 13.52 -12.19 14.93
N ALA A 169 12.79 -12.42 16.02
CA ALA A 169 13.26 -13.23 17.13
C ALA A 169 12.23 -14.34 17.40
N GLY A 170 12.52 -15.52 16.86
CA GLY A 170 12.00 -16.78 17.39
C GLY A 170 10.69 -17.27 16.79
N ALA A 171 10.80 -18.04 15.71
CA ALA A 171 10.03 -19.28 15.58
C ALA A 171 10.63 -20.12 14.43
N THR A 172 11.74 -20.80 14.68
CA THR A 172 11.99 -22.10 14.05
C THR A 172 10.90 -23.05 14.55
N GLY A 173 9.73 -23.00 13.91
CA GLY A 173 8.65 -23.94 14.06
C GLY A 173 8.43 -24.62 12.72
N LEU A 174 8.80 -25.90 12.62
CA LEU A 174 8.34 -26.75 11.53
C LEU A 174 6.81 -26.67 11.47
N MET A 175 6.26 -25.96 10.48
CA MET A 175 4.83 -26.05 10.18
C MET A 175 4.58 -27.42 9.54
N LEU A 176 4.19 -28.39 10.38
CA LEU A 176 3.50 -29.59 9.94
C LEU A 176 2.11 -29.16 9.48
N VAL A 177 1.98 -28.82 8.19
CA VAL A 177 0.68 -28.60 7.56
C VAL A 177 0.04 -29.97 7.35
N GLY A 178 -1.02 -30.26 8.11
CA GLY A 178 -1.88 -31.40 7.85
C GLY A 178 -2.53 -31.22 6.47
N THR A 179 -2.29 -32.15 5.55
CA THR A 179 -2.85 -32.12 4.20
C THR A 179 -4.34 -32.48 4.23
N ALA A 180 -5.19 -31.53 4.57
CA ALA A 180 -6.58 -31.59 4.14
C ALA A 180 -6.60 -31.18 2.66
N LEU A 181 -7.06 -32.07 1.77
CA LEU A 181 -7.23 -31.77 0.35
C LEU A 181 -8.34 -30.69 0.21
N ASN A 182 -7.93 -29.43 0.10
CA ASN A 182 -8.83 -28.37 -0.33
C ASN A 182 -8.99 -28.46 -1.85
N ILE A 183 -10.20 -28.74 -2.31
CA ILE A 183 -10.50 -28.97 -3.74
C ILE A 183 -10.43 -27.65 -4.54
N HIS A 184 -10.57 -26.51 -3.87
CA HIS A 184 -10.47 -25.18 -4.47
C HIS A 184 -9.68 -24.22 -3.57
N PRO A 185 -8.34 -24.28 -3.57
CA PRO A 185 -7.52 -23.39 -2.76
C PRO A 185 -7.69 -21.93 -3.21
N LEU A 186 -7.85 -21.02 -2.26
CA LEU A 186 -7.84 -19.58 -2.49
C LEU A 186 -6.37 -19.11 -2.53
N GLU A 187 -5.88 -18.86 -3.74
CA GLU A 187 -4.55 -18.29 -3.95
C GLU A 187 -4.63 -16.83 -4.40
N ILE A 188 -3.78 -15.98 -3.83
CA ILE A 188 -3.68 -14.57 -4.20
C ILE A 188 -2.23 -14.22 -4.51
N HIS A 189 -2.00 -13.78 -5.75
CA HIS A 189 -0.67 -13.44 -6.25
C HIS A 189 -0.59 -11.96 -6.58
N PHE A 190 0.10 -11.17 -5.74
CA PHE A 190 0.42 -9.77 -6.04
C PHE A 190 1.62 -9.68 -7.00
N ASN A 191 1.49 -10.33 -8.15
CA ASN A 191 2.54 -10.46 -9.17
C ASN A 191 2.30 -9.58 -10.40
N ARG A 192 1.47 -8.54 -10.27
CA ARG A 192 1.14 -7.53 -11.28
C ARG A 192 0.77 -6.22 -10.59
N PRO A 193 0.60 -5.08 -11.29
CA PRO A 193 0.36 -3.81 -10.63
C PRO A 193 -0.81 -3.87 -9.66
N PHE A 194 -0.58 -3.36 -8.45
CA PHE A 194 -1.55 -3.35 -7.37
C PHE A 194 -1.49 -2.03 -6.60
N LEU A 195 -2.52 -1.78 -5.81
CA LEU A 195 -2.62 -0.61 -4.93
C LEU A 195 -2.47 -1.04 -3.48
N MET A 196 -1.96 -0.14 -2.66
CA MET A 196 -1.80 -0.33 -1.22
C MET A 196 -2.24 0.94 -0.50
N ILE A 197 -3.02 0.79 0.56
CA ILE A 197 -3.40 1.89 1.45
C ILE A 197 -3.07 1.47 2.88
N ILE A 198 -2.31 2.29 3.61
CA ILE A 198 -2.08 2.07 5.04
C ILE A 198 -3.07 2.94 5.81
N TYR A 199 -3.81 2.33 6.73
CA TYR A 199 -4.75 3.01 7.60
C TYR A 199 -4.27 3.00 9.04
N GLU A 200 -4.57 4.08 9.78
CA GLU A 200 -4.66 4.03 11.23
C GLU A 200 -6.04 3.45 11.61
N THR A 201 -6.05 2.41 12.44
CA THR A 201 -7.24 1.56 12.64
C THR A 201 -8.31 2.19 13.52
N ASN A 202 -7.98 3.17 14.38
CA ASN A 202 -8.96 3.76 15.28
C ASN A 202 -9.75 4.89 14.60
N THR A 203 -9.06 5.74 13.88
CA THR A 203 -9.60 6.91 13.17
C THR A 203 -9.96 6.61 11.72
N GLN A 204 -9.54 5.44 11.21
CA GLN A 204 -9.73 5.02 9.82
C GLN A 204 -9.06 5.97 8.80
N THR A 205 -8.07 6.74 9.25
CA THR A 205 -7.35 7.74 8.44
C THR A 205 -6.33 7.06 7.52
N PRO A 206 -6.33 7.33 6.20
CA PRO A 206 -5.27 6.83 5.32
C PRO A 206 -3.96 7.57 5.61
N LEU A 207 -2.95 6.82 6.05
CA LEU A 207 -1.59 7.29 6.31
C LEU A 207 -0.75 7.30 5.03
N PHE A 208 -0.92 6.28 4.19
CA PHE A 208 -0.21 6.13 2.91
C PHE A 208 -1.16 5.60 1.84
N MET A 209 -0.90 6.01 0.60
CA MET A 209 -1.47 5.40 -0.60
C MET A 209 -0.35 5.19 -1.61
N ALA A 210 -0.27 3.99 -2.18
CA ALA A 210 0.76 3.62 -3.14
C ALA A 210 0.17 2.81 -4.28
N LYS A 211 0.74 2.98 -5.47
CA LYS A 211 0.59 2.08 -6.60
C LYS A 211 1.94 1.44 -6.88
N VAL A 212 2.01 0.12 -6.82
CA VAL A 212 3.24 -0.62 -7.11
C VAL A 212 3.15 -1.16 -8.53
N THR A 213 3.80 -0.48 -9.48
CA THR A 213 3.89 -0.93 -10.88
C THR A 213 5.12 -1.79 -11.15
N ASN A 214 6.19 -1.60 -10.37
CA ASN A 214 7.44 -2.35 -10.43
C ASN A 214 8.08 -2.40 -9.03
N PRO A 215 8.11 -3.57 -8.36
CA PRO A 215 8.67 -3.68 -7.00
C PRO A 215 10.19 -3.40 -6.89
N ASN A 216 10.91 -3.37 -8.01
CA ASN A 216 12.35 -3.10 -8.04
C ASN A 216 12.68 -1.60 -8.23
N GLU A 217 11.69 -0.76 -8.54
CA GLU A 217 11.88 0.69 -8.63
C GLU A 217 11.87 1.29 -7.22
N LYS A 218 12.87 2.13 -6.93
CA LYS A 218 13.07 2.79 -5.63
C LYS A 218 12.65 4.25 -5.69
#